data_AF-A0A916M4A3-F1
#
_entry.id   AF-A0A916M4A3-F1
#
_cell.length_a   1.000
_cell.length_b   1.000
_cell.length_c   1.000
_cell.angle_alpha   90.00
_cell.angle_beta   90.00
_cell.angle_gamma   90.00
#
_symmetry.space_group_name_H-M   'P 1'
#
loop_
_entity.id
_entity.type
_entity.pdbx_description
1 polymer ?
#
loop_
_entity_poly.entity_id
_entity_poly.type
_entity_poly.pdbx_seq_one_letter_code
_entity_poly.pdbx_strand_id
1 'polypeptide(L)'
;MKKILPTLIFLILQIIATSQNNKPIAIDDNYTIGGFAPLNVLINDYDPDGNDISIIGIIYNQNNNRMDSVEFSTTPNIGKIFCYLNSCKYFGMDTLKYIICDNGSPSLCDTATVYITIPYTFCLKNEWLEGANIRCVANADGSLFYNKNKGMSGFEAPKDSGMYSIFSSALWVGGKDNSGNFCTTVLTYFGDNNRVGPYTDTSYYTWQEEHKWNRLWKIEAYDIAQHKLKWNQIGYQLNMPEVIVNWPAHGDTTKGQAYYLAPFYDYNNDGKYTPQLGDYPLIKGHKALYFIYHDNIADYPQGMNIEIHGMLYAIECNEALDNTIFLNYKIYNRSNKQYDSTYVAQWTDLDLGLSEDDFMASDVNRSLYYAYNGDSIDESGNGNGGYGNHPAAQSVVFLKGAKLDNDGNDNDFGIGINESPNGTGFGDGIPNNEYWGMNYFIVNNSGGGPQGDPITPKDYYNYMSGKRKDDTCFKYFNTSICSRFMYPGNSDTYWYGTSGLPQISWHEALSGNASGDRRGVASSGPFTFKVSDVQEIDLAYVFGRNTNIIGPQAGVNKMLQNVDSILL
;
A
#
# COMPACT_ATOMS: atom_id res chain seq x y z
N MET A 1 43.47 -88.62 48.31
CA MET A 1 42.72 -87.98 49.42
C MET A 1 42.83 -86.47 49.31
N LYS A 2 41.75 -85.79 48.94
CA LYS A 2 41.29 -84.51 49.53
C LYS A 2 39.97 -84.09 48.89
N LYS A 3 39.07 -83.62 49.75
CA LYS A 3 37.62 -83.43 49.58
C LYS A 3 37.28 -82.32 48.57
N ILE A 4 36.22 -82.55 47.79
CA ILE A 4 35.51 -81.53 47.00
C ILE A 4 34.41 -80.96 47.91
N LEU A 5 34.37 -79.63 48.07
CA LEU A 5 33.26 -78.90 48.69
C LEU A 5 32.70 -77.96 47.61
N PRO A 6 31.40 -77.99 47.27
CA PRO A 6 30.87 -77.14 46.19
C PRO A 6 30.53 -75.76 46.74
N THR A 7 30.94 -74.72 46.01
CA THR A 7 30.52 -73.33 46.25
C THR A 7 29.34 -73.03 45.33
N LEU A 8 28.19 -72.71 45.95
CA LEU A 8 26.94 -72.35 45.28
C LEU A 8 27.10 -70.99 44.57
N ILE A 9 26.83 -70.94 43.27
CA ILE A 9 26.78 -69.71 42.48
C ILE A 9 25.33 -69.19 42.50
N PHE A 10 25.13 -68.00 43.07
CA PHE A 10 23.88 -67.25 42.93
C PHE A 10 23.88 -66.56 41.56
N LEU A 11 22.92 -66.94 40.71
CA LEU A 11 22.67 -66.28 39.43
C LEU A 11 21.81 -65.03 39.68
N ILE A 12 22.40 -63.85 39.59
CA ILE A 12 21.64 -62.59 39.54
C ILE A 12 21.19 -62.41 38.10
N LEU A 13 19.90 -62.61 37.85
CA LEU A 13 19.27 -62.35 36.56
C LEU A 13 19.10 -60.82 36.42
N GLN A 14 20.05 -60.17 35.74
CA GLN A 14 19.93 -58.77 35.36
C GLN A 14 18.98 -58.70 34.17
N ILE A 15 17.72 -58.36 34.41
CA ILE A 15 16.76 -58.04 33.34
C ILE A 15 17.24 -56.74 32.71
N ILE A 16 17.95 -56.85 31.59
CA ILE A 16 18.16 -55.72 30.68
C ILE A 16 16.81 -55.53 30.01
N ALA A 17 15.99 -54.61 30.52
CA ALA A 17 14.88 -54.08 29.74
C ALA A 17 15.51 -53.33 28.56
N THR A 18 15.55 -53.96 27.39
CA THR A 18 15.81 -53.25 26.15
C THR A 18 14.65 -52.26 25.98
N SER A 19 14.93 -50.95 26.08
CA SER A 19 13.93 -49.95 25.74
C SER A 19 13.56 -50.17 24.29
N GLN A 20 12.31 -50.50 24.04
CA GLN A 20 11.79 -50.63 22.68
C GLN A 20 11.83 -49.23 22.04
N ASN A 21 12.40 -49.13 20.84
CA ASN A 21 12.39 -47.88 20.07
C ASN A 21 10.95 -47.41 19.86
N ASN A 22 10.68 -46.16 20.20
CA ASN A 22 9.44 -45.45 19.96
C ASN A 22 9.58 -44.67 18.66
N LYS A 23 8.47 -44.51 17.94
CA LYS A 23 8.46 -43.64 16.75
C LYS A 23 8.68 -42.18 17.15
N PRO A 24 9.23 -41.35 16.26
CA PRO A 24 9.25 -39.91 16.48
C PRO A 24 7.81 -39.36 16.54
N ILE A 25 7.66 -38.17 17.11
CA ILE A 25 6.40 -37.43 17.17
C ILE A 25 6.51 -36.29 16.18
N ALA A 26 5.74 -36.40 15.10
CA ALA A 26 5.59 -35.33 14.10
C ALA A 26 4.38 -34.46 14.45
N ILE A 27 4.56 -33.14 14.48
CA ILE A 27 3.52 -32.18 14.86
C ILE A 27 3.20 -31.28 13.66
N ASP A 28 1.91 -31.15 13.33
CA ASP A 28 1.44 -30.30 12.24
C ASP A 28 1.98 -28.86 12.32
N ASP A 29 2.38 -28.32 11.17
CA ASP A 29 2.91 -26.96 11.01
C ASP A 29 1.92 -26.03 10.35
N ASN A 30 2.04 -24.73 10.62
CA ASN A 30 1.28 -23.68 9.94
C ASN A 30 2.22 -22.60 9.42
N TYR A 31 2.11 -22.30 8.12
CA TYR A 31 2.86 -21.22 7.47
C TYR A 31 1.93 -20.34 6.66
N THR A 32 2.29 -19.06 6.54
CA THR A 32 1.71 -18.16 5.54
C THR A 32 2.84 -17.73 4.60
N ILE A 33 2.71 -18.02 3.30
CA ILE A 33 3.78 -17.75 2.34
C ILE A 33 3.24 -17.09 1.08
N GLY A 34 3.95 -16.06 0.62
CA GLY A 34 3.72 -15.40 -0.67
C GLY A 34 4.91 -15.63 -1.59
N GLY A 35 5.11 -16.85 -2.09
CA GLY A 35 6.16 -17.18 -3.06
C GLY A 35 7.13 -18.27 -2.60
N PHE A 36 8.34 -18.27 -3.16
CA PHE A 36 9.38 -19.25 -2.80
C PHE A 36 9.90 -18.99 -1.39
N ALA A 37 9.69 -19.95 -0.49
CA ALA A 37 10.12 -19.82 0.90
C ALA A 37 10.65 -21.16 1.46
N PRO A 38 11.74 -21.13 2.26
CA PRO A 38 12.13 -22.26 3.08
C PRO A 38 11.25 -22.35 4.34
N LEU A 39 10.61 -23.50 4.55
CA LEU A 39 9.78 -23.80 5.73
C LEU A 39 10.52 -24.76 6.66
N ASN A 40 10.70 -24.43 7.93
CA ASN A 40 11.41 -25.29 8.89
C ASN A 40 10.45 -26.12 9.74
N VAL A 41 10.10 -27.31 9.25
CA VAL A 41 9.04 -28.16 9.80
C VAL A 41 9.46 -29.00 11.01
N LEU A 42 10.74 -29.04 11.36
CA LEU A 42 11.22 -29.85 12.49
C LEU A 42 11.27 -29.10 13.82
N ILE A 43 10.82 -27.84 13.88
CA ILE A 43 10.96 -26.99 15.08
C ILE A 43 10.20 -27.58 16.28
N ASN A 44 9.05 -28.19 16.02
CA ASN A 44 8.13 -28.77 16.99
C ASN A 44 8.17 -30.30 17.03
N ASP A 45 9.03 -30.93 16.23
CA ASP A 45 9.15 -32.39 16.16
C ASP A 45 10.22 -32.91 17.11
N TYR A 46 10.03 -34.13 17.62
CA TYR A 46 11.02 -34.76 18.51
C TYR A 46 10.88 -36.27 18.56
N ASP A 47 11.94 -36.95 18.99
CA ASP A 47 11.93 -38.39 19.27
C ASP A 47 11.85 -38.66 20.78
N PRO A 48 10.90 -39.51 21.26
CA PRO A 48 10.76 -39.82 22.68
C PRO A 48 11.99 -40.46 23.34
N ASP A 49 12.82 -41.14 22.55
CA ASP A 49 14.04 -41.82 23.03
C ASP A 49 15.30 -40.95 22.83
N GLY A 50 15.16 -39.77 22.25
CA GLY A 50 16.26 -38.83 21.97
C GLY A 50 17.10 -39.19 20.75
N ASN A 51 16.58 -40.05 19.86
CA ASN A 51 17.20 -40.36 18.58
C ASN A 51 17.18 -39.16 17.62
N ASP A 52 18.10 -39.13 16.66
CA ASP A 52 18.10 -38.10 15.62
C ASP A 52 16.93 -38.35 14.65
N ILE A 53 16.19 -37.29 14.31
CA ILE A 53 15.10 -37.32 13.34
C ILE A 53 15.52 -36.72 12.00
N SER A 54 15.02 -37.28 10.91
CA SER A 54 15.25 -36.76 9.57
C SER A 54 14.00 -36.86 8.69
N ILE A 55 13.79 -35.87 7.83
CA ILE A 55 12.72 -35.91 6.81
C ILE A 55 13.14 -36.88 5.72
N ILE A 56 12.32 -37.90 5.47
CA ILE A 56 12.58 -38.93 4.45
C ILE A 56 11.63 -38.87 3.25
N GLY A 57 10.55 -38.08 3.34
CA GLY A 57 9.55 -38.02 2.28
C GLY A 57 8.55 -36.89 2.46
N ILE A 58 7.96 -36.48 1.33
CA ILE A 58 6.89 -35.49 1.25
C ILE A 58 5.76 -36.06 0.39
N ILE A 59 4.53 -35.81 0.80
CA ILE A 59 3.32 -36.16 0.04
C ILE A 59 2.57 -34.88 -0.29
N TYR A 60 2.47 -34.58 -1.59
CA TYR A 60 1.74 -33.42 -2.11
C TYR A 60 0.97 -33.79 -3.38
N ASN A 61 -0.20 -33.17 -3.58
CA ASN A 61 -1.04 -33.42 -4.77
C ASN A 61 -0.70 -32.44 -5.91
N GLN A 62 0.25 -32.80 -6.77
CA GLN A 62 0.64 -31.97 -7.92
C GLN A 62 -0.47 -31.74 -8.96
N ASN A 63 -1.53 -32.55 -8.96
CA ASN A 63 -2.61 -32.44 -9.95
C ASN A 63 -3.59 -31.27 -9.69
N ASN A 64 -3.43 -30.55 -8.58
CA ASN A 64 -4.30 -29.42 -8.24
C ASN A 64 -3.86 -28.10 -8.91
N ASN A 65 -2.71 -28.06 -9.59
CA ASN A 65 -2.10 -26.86 -10.18
C ASN A 65 -1.90 -25.68 -9.19
N ARG A 66 -1.82 -25.96 -7.88
CA ARG A 66 -1.69 -24.92 -6.82
C ARG A 66 -0.23 -24.64 -6.45
N MET A 67 0.63 -25.66 -6.50
CA MET A 67 2.07 -25.58 -6.21
C MET A 67 2.86 -26.22 -7.35
N ASP A 68 3.85 -25.49 -7.87
CA ASP A 68 4.61 -25.85 -9.08
C ASP A 68 5.71 -26.87 -8.75
N SER A 69 6.40 -26.74 -7.61
CA SER A 69 7.36 -27.74 -7.13
C SER A 69 7.58 -27.68 -5.61
N VAL A 70 8.04 -28.80 -5.04
CA VAL A 70 8.52 -28.90 -3.66
C VAL A 70 9.91 -29.54 -3.68
N GLU A 71 10.90 -28.87 -3.10
CA GLU A 71 12.30 -29.33 -3.01
C GLU A 71 12.72 -29.52 -1.55
N PHE A 72 13.73 -30.36 -1.33
CA PHE A 72 14.30 -30.65 -0.02
C PHE A 72 15.82 -30.50 -0.05
N SER A 73 16.40 -29.90 1.00
CA SER A 73 17.86 -29.88 1.20
C SER A 73 18.30 -30.89 2.25
N THR A 74 19.18 -31.81 1.85
CA THR A 74 19.88 -32.75 2.73
C THR A 74 21.14 -32.18 3.41
N THR A 75 21.49 -30.91 3.19
CA THR A 75 22.78 -30.33 3.66
C THR A 75 22.62 -28.91 4.25
N PRO A 76 23.57 -28.51 5.12
CA PRO A 76 23.35 -28.40 6.56
C PRO A 76 22.34 -27.30 6.92
N ASN A 77 21.06 -27.69 7.00
CA ASN A 77 19.97 -27.00 7.71
C ASN A 77 18.86 -28.05 7.87
N ILE A 78 19.01 -28.90 8.88
CA ILE A 78 18.10 -30.00 9.21
C ILE A 78 16.68 -29.42 9.32
N GLY A 79 15.75 -29.88 8.48
CA GLY A 79 14.32 -29.60 8.61
C GLY A 79 13.67 -28.63 7.63
N LYS A 80 14.36 -28.18 6.57
CA LYS A 80 13.77 -27.22 5.60
C LYS A 80 13.10 -27.90 4.39
N ILE A 81 11.84 -27.55 4.15
CA ILE A 81 11.09 -27.82 2.90
C ILE A 81 11.07 -26.52 2.07
N PHE A 82 11.47 -26.59 0.81
CA PHE A 82 11.36 -25.48 -0.14
C PHE A 82 10.09 -25.65 -0.96
N CYS A 83 9.19 -24.67 -0.90
CA CYS A 83 7.97 -24.68 -1.72
C CYS A 83 8.10 -23.64 -2.83
N TYR A 84 7.87 -24.04 -4.08
CA TYR A 84 7.73 -23.13 -5.22
C TYR A 84 6.25 -23.03 -5.60
N LEU A 85 5.65 -21.87 -5.31
CA LEU A 85 4.26 -21.59 -5.62
C LEU A 85 4.19 -20.65 -6.82
N ASN A 86 3.45 -21.07 -7.85
CA ASN A 86 2.96 -20.16 -8.88
C ASN A 86 1.72 -19.44 -8.33
N SER A 87 1.98 -18.57 -7.35
CA SER A 87 0.97 -17.97 -6.48
C SER A 87 -0.19 -17.34 -7.24
N CYS A 88 0.03 -16.76 -8.41
CA CYS A 88 -1.00 -16.09 -9.18
C CYS A 88 -2.12 -17.02 -9.69
N LYS A 89 -1.99 -18.36 -9.55
CA LYS A 89 -3.03 -19.34 -9.91
C LYS A 89 -3.92 -19.76 -8.73
N TYR A 90 -3.47 -19.55 -7.48
CA TYR A 90 -4.20 -19.99 -6.29
C TYR A 90 -3.83 -19.17 -5.04
N PHE A 91 -4.84 -18.68 -4.32
CA PHE A 91 -4.74 -18.12 -2.97
C PHE A 91 -5.65 -18.91 -2.02
N GLY A 92 -5.35 -18.88 -0.73
CA GLY A 92 -6.04 -19.65 0.31
C GLY A 92 -5.16 -20.76 0.89
N MET A 93 -5.77 -21.66 1.66
CA MET A 93 -5.06 -22.73 2.35
C MET A 93 -4.73 -23.89 1.39
N ASP A 94 -3.49 -24.32 1.37
CA ASP A 94 -3.01 -25.55 0.76
C ASP A 94 -2.35 -26.44 1.81
N THR A 95 -2.13 -27.71 1.50
CA THR A 95 -1.55 -28.65 2.45
C THR A 95 -0.55 -29.57 1.79
N LEU A 96 0.57 -29.84 2.46
CA LEU A 96 1.46 -30.95 2.16
C LEU A 96 1.69 -31.79 3.42
N LYS A 97 2.13 -33.03 3.27
CA LYS A 97 2.56 -33.85 4.41
C LYS A 97 4.03 -34.16 4.30
N TYR A 98 4.71 -34.28 5.44
CA TYR A 98 6.10 -34.75 5.50
C TYR A 98 6.23 -35.93 6.45
N ILE A 99 7.20 -36.78 6.18
CA ILE A 99 7.47 -38.00 6.94
C ILE A 99 8.84 -37.85 7.58
N ILE A 100 8.88 -37.99 8.91
CA ILE A 100 10.12 -38.04 9.68
C ILE A 100 10.38 -39.47 10.13
N CYS A 101 11.64 -39.90 10.14
CA CYS A 101 12.07 -41.16 10.75
C CYS A 101 13.21 -40.93 11.74
N ASP A 102 13.25 -41.75 12.78
CA ASP A 102 14.34 -41.84 13.74
C ASP A 102 15.50 -42.71 13.21
N ASN A 103 16.68 -42.58 13.84
CA ASN A 103 17.83 -43.47 13.59
C ASN A 103 17.91 -44.66 14.58
N GLY A 104 16.81 -44.98 15.26
CA GLY A 104 16.68 -46.13 16.14
C GLY A 104 16.67 -47.47 15.40
N SER A 105 16.66 -48.57 16.15
CA SER A 105 16.67 -49.94 15.60
C SER A 105 15.55 -50.79 16.22
N PRO A 106 14.48 -51.14 15.46
CA PRO A 106 14.22 -50.74 14.08
C PRO A 106 13.90 -49.24 13.96
N SER A 107 14.25 -48.62 12.83
CA SER A 107 13.88 -47.23 12.53
C SER A 107 12.36 -47.13 12.38
N LEU A 108 11.76 -46.17 13.07
CA LEU A 108 10.33 -45.90 13.01
C LEU A 108 10.09 -44.48 12.48
N CYS A 109 8.87 -44.24 11.99
CA CYS A 109 8.52 -43.00 11.31
C CYS A 109 7.16 -42.48 11.74
N ASP A 110 6.96 -41.17 11.62
CA ASP A 110 5.68 -40.50 11.83
C ASP A 110 5.46 -39.44 10.74
N THR A 111 4.23 -38.93 10.65
CA THR A 111 3.82 -38.02 9.56
C THR A 111 3.03 -36.85 10.11
N ALA A 112 3.39 -35.64 9.69
CA ALA A 112 2.66 -34.41 10.00
C ALA A 112 2.24 -33.68 8.72
N THR A 113 1.26 -32.80 8.88
CA THR A 113 0.70 -31.96 7.83
C THR A 113 1.19 -30.53 8.00
N VAL A 114 1.69 -29.94 6.92
CA VAL A 114 1.99 -28.52 6.83
C VAL A 114 0.78 -27.84 6.17
N TYR A 115 0.13 -26.96 6.91
CA TYR A 115 -0.89 -26.06 6.40
C TYR A 115 -0.23 -24.78 5.89
N ILE A 116 -0.44 -24.46 4.63
CA ILE A 116 0.18 -23.32 3.95
C ILE A 116 -0.91 -22.37 3.51
N THR A 117 -0.98 -21.19 4.11
CA THR A 117 -1.88 -20.12 3.67
C THR A 117 -1.18 -19.25 2.63
N ILE A 118 -1.76 -19.14 1.45
CA ILE A 118 -1.28 -18.26 0.38
C ILE A 118 -2.14 -17.00 0.41
N PRO A 119 -1.60 -15.84 0.81
CA PRO A 119 -2.39 -14.63 0.95
C PRO A 119 -2.80 -14.11 -0.44
N TYR A 120 -4.01 -13.56 -0.53
CA TYR A 120 -4.52 -12.95 -1.76
C TYR A 120 -3.62 -11.83 -2.28
N THR A 121 -3.01 -11.08 -1.36
CA THR A 121 -2.10 -9.96 -1.67
C THR A 121 -0.94 -10.34 -2.60
N PHE A 122 -0.53 -11.60 -2.63
CA PHE A 122 0.57 -12.09 -3.47
C PHE A 122 0.14 -12.46 -4.90
N CYS A 123 -1.16 -12.46 -5.18
CA CYS A 123 -1.74 -12.68 -6.51
C CYS A 123 -2.14 -11.39 -7.21
N LEU A 124 -2.06 -10.26 -6.51
CA LEU A 124 -2.48 -8.97 -7.02
C LEU A 124 -1.59 -8.55 -8.19
N LYS A 125 -2.23 -8.15 -9.28
CA LYS A 125 -1.52 -7.57 -10.41
C LYS A 125 -0.98 -6.21 -10.02
N ASN A 126 0.25 -5.98 -10.47
CA ASN A 126 0.88 -4.68 -10.46
C ASN A 126 1.31 -4.31 -11.86
N GLU A 127 1.46 -3.01 -12.10
CA GLU A 127 1.88 -2.49 -13.39
C GLU A 127 2.73 -1.24 -13.17
N TRP A 128 3.69 -1.02 -14.07
CA TRP A 128 4.59 0.13 -14.01
C TRP A 128 4.07 1.27 -14.87
N LEU A 129 3.98 2.46 -14.29
CA LEU A 129 3.86 3.72 -15.01
C LEU A 129 5.26 4.23 -15.30
N GLU A 130 5.54 4.46 -16.57
CA GLU A 130 6.87 4.80 -17.08
C GLU A 130 6.87 6.25 -17.58
N GLY A 131 7.09 7.21 -16.68
CA GLY A 131 7.25 8.62 -17.02
C GLY A 131 8.60 8.95 -17.65
N ALA A 132 8.89 10.24 -17.80
CA ALA A 132 10.14 10.73 -18.37
C ALA A 132 11.33 10.50 -17.42
N ASN A 133 11.32 11.11 -16.23
CA ASN A 133 12.38 10.94 -15.23
C ASN A 133 11.98 10.01 -14.07
N ILE A 134 10.73 9.56 -14.00
CA ILE A 134 10.23 8.72 -12.91
C ILE A 134 9.59 7.47 -13.48
N ARG A 135 9.85 6.32 -12.86
CA ARG A 135 8.98 5.15 -13.02
C ARG A 135 8.41 4.73 -11.68
N CYS A 136 7.16 4.30 -11.67
CA CYS A 136 6.52 3.89 -10.43
C CYS A 136 5.54 2.72 -10.62
N VAL A 137 5.38 1.89 -9.59
CA VAL A 137 4.45 0.76 -9.60
C VAL A 137 3.11 1.13 -8.94
N ALA A 138 2.01 0.64 -9.50
CA ALA A 138 0.70 0.63 -8.84
C ALA A 138 0.16 -0.80 -8.78
N ASN A 139 -0.65 -1.10 -7.77
CA ASN A 139 -1.26 -2.41 -7.56
C ASN A 139 -2.78 -2.31 -7.70
N ALA A 140 -3.41 -3.39 -8.16
CA ALA A 140 -4.84 -3.41 -8.47
C ALA A 140 -5.75 -3.17 -7.24
N ASP A 141 -5.26 -3.39 -6.02
CA ASP A 141 -5.97 -3.16 -4.74
C ASP A 141 -5.86 -1.73 -4.21
N GLY A 142 -5.21 -0.84 -4.97
CA GLY A 142 -5.04 0.56 -4.62
C GLY A 142 -3.79 0.88 -3.81
N SER A 143 -2.94 -0.09 -3.44
CA SER A 143 -1.61 0.29 -2.90
C SER A 143 -0.71 0.79 -4.01
N LEU A 144 -0.02 1.88 -3.73
CA LEU A 144 0.90 2.53 -4.65
C LEU A 144 2.34 2.33 -4.17
N PHE A 145 3.24 2.22 -5.13
CA PHE A 145 4.69 2.29 -4.98
C PHE A 145 5.35 1.16 -4.20
N TYR A 146 4.61 0.29 -3.52
CA TYR A 146 5.15 -0.95 -2.99
C TYR A 146 5.23 -2.03 -4.08
N ASN A 147 6.45 -2.45 -4.43
CA ASN A 147 6.66 -3.54 -5.39
C ASN A 147 6.47 -4.90 -4.70
N LYS A 148 5.21 -5.36 -4.67
CA LYS A 148 4.80 -6.63 -4.05
C LYS A 148 5.56 -7.87 -4.55
N ASN A 149 6.05 -7.85 -5.80
CA ASN A 149 6.78 -8.98 -6.37
C ASN A 149 8.18 -9.14 -5.79
N LYS A 150 8.77 -8.03 -5.30
CA LYS A 150 10.13 -7.98 -4.78
C LYS A 150 10.19 -7.62 -3.29
N GLY A 151 9.08 -7.16 -2.71
CA GLY A 151 9.01 -6.69 -1.34
C GLY A 151 9.86 -5.43 -1.09
N MET A 152 9.94 -4.53 -2.07
CA MET A 152 10.81 -3.34 -2.03
C MET A 152 10.10 -2.09 -2.56
N SER A 153 10.74 -0.92 -2.43
CA SER A 153 10.30 0.33 -3.02
C SER A 153 10.12 0.22 -4.54
N GLY A 154 9.17 0.97 -5.05
CA GLY A 154 8.77 0.93 -6.44
C GLY A 154 8.44 2.30 -7.01
N PHE A 155 8.82 3.40 -6.34
CA PHE A 155 8.88 4.74 -6.94
C PHE A 155 10.35 5.11 -7.16
N GLU A 156 10.81 5.02 -8.40
CA GLU A 156 12.22 5.20 -8.78
C GLU A 156 12.42 6.52 -9.51
N ALA A 157 13.29 7.36 -8.95
CA ALA A 157 13.57 8.70 -9.45
C ALA A 157 15.03 9.07 -9.14
N PRO A 158 15.91 9.28 -10.12
CA PRO A 158 15.68 9.15 -11.55
C PRO A 158 15.36 7.72 -11.98
N LYS A 159 14.55 7.59 -13.02
CA LYS A 159 14.24 6.31 -13.65
C LYS A 159 15.53 5.59 -14.09
N ASP A 160 15.55 4.27 -13.88
CA ASP A 160 16.65 3.36 -14.18
C ASP A 160 17.95 3.60 -13.38
N SER A 161 17.89 4.40 -12.32
CA SER A 161 19.05 4.67 -11.47
C SER A 161 19.25 3.68 -10.33
N GLY A 162 18.23 2.87 -9.99
CA GLY A 162 18.20 2.03 -8.80
C GLY A 162 18.07 2.79 -7.47
N MET A 163 17.68 4.07 -7.51
CA MET A 163 17.41 4.91 -6.34
C MET A 163 15.91 5.17 -6.24
N TYR A 164 15.35 5.02 -5.04
CA TYR A 164 13.90 5.12 -4.82
C TYR A 164 13.60 6.26 -3.85
N SER A 165 12.41 6.85 -3.93
CA SER A 165 12.01 7.97 -3.07
C SER A 165 10.74 7.73 -2.26
N ILE A 166 10.02 6.64 -2.53
CA ILE A 166 8.81 6.25 -1.82
C ILE A 166 8.76 4.72 -1.73
N PHE A 167 8.59 4.19 -0.52
CA PHE A 167 8.42 2.75 -0.30
C PHE A 167 6.99 2.30 -0.53
N SER A 168 6.02 3.05 0.00
CA SER A 168 4.59 2.77 -0.18
C SER A 168 3.74 4.03 -0.02
N SER A 169 2.59 4.07 -0.68
CA SER A 169 1.60 5.12 -0.51
C SER A 169 0.20 4.56 -0.70
N ALA A 170 -0.79 5.09 0.01
CA ALA A 170 -2.16 4.62 -0.08
C ALA A 170 -3.16 5.68 0.41
N LEU A 171 -4.37 5.61 -0.15
CA LEU A 171 -5.50 6.43 0.24
C LEU A 171 -6.10 5.91 1.55
N TRP A 172 -6.35 6.82 2.49
CA TRP A 172 -7.17 6.59 3.67
C TRP A 172 -8.43 7.43 3.61
N VAL A 173 -9.56 6.84 3.98
CA VAL A 173 -10.83 7.55 4.16
C VAL A 173 -11.37 7.17 5.53
N GLY A 174 -11.87 8.15 6.29
CA GLY A 174 -12.46 7.87 7.59
C GLY A 174 -13.50 8.90 7.99
N GLY A 175 -14.58 8.42 8.60
CA GLY A 175 -15.70 9.23 9.06
C GLY A 175 -16.42 8.58 10.24
N LYS A 176 -17.50 9.21 10.68
CA LYS A 176 -18.38 8.65 11.72
C LYS A 176 -19.75 8.33 11.16
N ASP A 177 -20.26 7.13 11.46
CA ASP A 177 -21.64 6.80 11.11
C ASP A 177 -22.66 7.53 12.02
N ASN A 178 -23.96 7.38 11.71
CA ASN A 178 -25.04 8.01 12.49
C ASN A 178 -25.10 7.58 13.96
N SER A 179 -24.42 6.50 14.36
CA SER A 179 -24.32 6.07 15.75
C SER A 179 -23.06 6.61 16.45
N GLY A 180 -22.23 7.37 15.74
CA GLY A 180 -20.96 7.90 16.21
C GLY A 180 -19.80 6.90 16.16
N ASN A 181 -19.97 5.74 15.50
CA ASN A 181 -18.89 4.77 15.34
C ASN A 181 -17.89 5.24 14.29
N PHE A 182 -16.60 5.03 14.54
CA PHE A 182 -15.56 5.26 13.54
C PHE A 182 -15.62 4.20 12.45
N CYS A 183 -15.71 4.65 11.20
CA CYS A 183 -15.63 3.80 10.02
C CYS A 183 -14.48 4.28 9.13
N THR A 184 -13.70 3.34 8.61
CA THR A 184 -12.48 3.67 7.85
C THR A 184 -12.25 2.69 6.70
N THR A 185 -11.70 3.22 5.61
CA THR A 185 -11.12 2.45 4.50
C THR A 185 -9.64 2.79 4.45
N VAL A 186 -8.77 1.85 4.78
CA VAL A 186 -7.33 2.10 4.95
C VAL A 186 -6.48 0.97 4.40
N LEU A 187 -5.33 1.34 3.84
CA LEU A 187 -4.26 0.46 3.39
C LEU A 187 -2.92 1.16 3.66
N THR A 188 -1.87 0.43 4.02
CA THR A 188 -0.51 0.98 4.22
C THR A 188 0.50 0.33 3.30
N TYR A 189 0.61 -1.00 3.32
CA TYR A 189 1.57 -1.72 2.46
C TYR A 189 0.86 -2.72 1.57
N PHE A 190 0.21 -3.64 2.26
CA PHE A 190 -0.60 -4.72 1.72
C PHE A 190 -1.63 -5.06 2.80
N GLY A 191 -2.78 -5.58 2.37
CA GLY A 191 -3.81 -5.95 3.32
C GLY A 191 -5.02 -6.53 2.62
N ASP A 192 -5.75 -7.36 3.33
CA ASP A 192 -6.97 -8.00 2.84
C ASP A 192 -8.20 -7.14 3.12
N ASN A 193 -8.04 -5.83 3.31
CA ASN A 193 -9.13 -4.88 3.60
C ASN A 193 -9.66 -4.16 2.36
N ASN A 194 -9.03 -4.38 1.19
CA ASN A 194 -9.53 -3.93 -0.10
C ASN A 194 -9.82 -5.13 -1.00
N ARG A 195 -10.74 -4.95 -1.93
CA ARG A 195 -11.07 -5.85 -3.03
C ARG A 195 -10.92 -5.12 -4.34
N VAL A 196 -10.37 -5.81 -5.33
CA VAL A 196 -10.16 -5.23 -6.66
C VAL A 196 -11.49 -5.17 -7.42
N GLY A 197 -11.62 -4.15 -8.27
CA GLY A 197 -12.81 -3.93 -9.08
C GLY A 197 -13.87 -3.05 -8.43
N PRO A 198 -14.96 -2.78 -9.17
CA PRO A 198 -16.08 -1.99 -8.69
C PRO A 198 -16.78 -2.70 -7.54
N TYR A 199 -17.47 -1.91 -6.72
CA TYR A 199 -18.39 -2.40 -5.72
C TYR A 199 -19.32 -3.42 -6.35
N THR A 200 -19.33 -4.61 -5.77
CA THR A 200 -20.12 -5.74 -6.21
C THR A 200 -20.89 -6.26 -5.00
N ASP A 201 -22.16 -6.55 -5.18
CA ASP A 201 -22.99 -7.14 -4.12
C ASP A 201 -22.33 -8.43 -3.62
N THR A 202 -22.25 -8.58 -2.30
CA THR A 202 -21.44 -9.64 -1.67
C THR A 202 -21.88 -11.06 -2.07
N SER A 203 -23.14 -11.25 -2.47
CA SER A 203 -23.66 -12.52 -2.99
C SER A 203 -23.07 -12.93 -4.34
N TYR A 204 -22.55 -11.98 -5.12
CA TYR A 204 -21.89 -12.21 -6.41
C TYR A 204 -20.37 -12.16 -6.32
N TYR A 205 -19.84 -11.95 -5.11
CA TYR A 205 -18.41 -11.89 -4.89
C TYR A 205 -17.80 -13.30 -4.96
N THR A 206 -17.22 -13.64 -6.11
CA THR A 206 -16.50 -14.90 -6.30
C THR A 206 -15.08 -14.64 -6.79
N TRP A 207 -14.19 -15.63 -6.63
CA TRP A 207 -12.82 -15.53 -7.13
C TRP A 207 -12.76 -15.28 -8.63
N GLN A 208 -13.71 -15.83 -9.41
CA GLN A 208 -13.77 -15.58 -10.86
C GLN A 208 -14.13 -14.12 -11.16
N GLU A 209 -14.98 -13.51 -10.34
CA GLU A 209 -15.34 -12.12 -10.51
C GLU A 209 -14.16 -11.23 -10.14
N GLU A 210 -13.54 -11.46 -9.00
CA GLU A 210 -12.35 -10.73 -8.55
C GLU A 210 -11.19 -10.84 -9.56
N HIS A 211 -10.96 -12.03 -10.12
CA HIS A 211 -9.89 -12.24 -11.10
C HIS A 211 -10.06 -11.43 -12.39
N LYS A 212 -11.29 -11.09 -12.79
CA LYS A 212 -11.53 -10.21 -13.95
C LYS A 212 -11.03 -8.79 -13.68
N TRP A 213 -11.15 -8.36 -12.43
CA TRP A 213 -10.83 -7.01 -11.98
C TRP A 213 -9.41 -6.89 -11.41
N ASN A 214 -8.73 -8.01 -11.14
CA ASN A 214 -7.34 -8.05 -10.71
C ASN A 214 -6.39 -7.70 -11.85
N ARG A 215 -6.41 -6.42 -12.27
CA ARG A 215 -5.57 -5.85 -13.32
C ARG A 215 -5.52 -4.32 -13.17
N LEU A 216 -4.55 -3.71 -13.85
CA LEU A 216 -4.51 -2.28 -14.10
C LEU A 216 -4.62 -2.05 -15.62
N TRP A 217 -5.29 -0.97 -16.02
CA TRP A 217 -5.42 -0.60 -17.44
C TRP A 217 -4.38 0.45 -17.78
N LYS A 218 -3.26 -0.01 -18.31
CA LYS A 218 -2.17 0.84 -18.79
C LYS A 218 -2.44 1.30 -20.21
N ILE A 219 -2.40 2.61 -20.42
CA ILE A 219 -2.76 3.23 -21.68
C ILE A 219 -1.97 4.50 -21.90
N GLU A 220 -1.64 4.76 -23.15
CA GLU A 220 -0.99 5.99 -23.57
C GLU A 220 -1.90 6.83 -24.47
N ALA A 221 -1.71 8.16 -24.41
CA ALA A 221 -2.36 9.08 -25.34
C ALA A 221 -2.05 8.74 -26.79
N TYR A 222 -0.89 8.10 -27.05
CA TYR A 222 -0.54 7.55 -28.34
C TYR A 222 -1.52 6.46 -28.81
N ASP A 223 -1.89 5.50 -27.95
CA ASP A 223 -2.84 4.43 -28.29
C ASP A 223 -4.20 5.01 -28.71
N ILE A 224 -4.67 6.00 -27.96
CA ILE A 224 -5.91 6.73 -28.23
C ILE A 224 -5.81 7.50 -29.56
N ALA A 225 -4.70 8.20 -29.80
CA ALA A 225 -4.47 8.92 -31.05
C ALA A 225 -4.46 7.98 -32.26
N GLN A 226 -3.80 6.82 -32.16
CA GLN A 226 -3.81 5.80 -33.21
C GLN A 226 -5.22 5.25 -33.43
N HIS A 227 -5.98 4.99 -32.36
CA HIS A 227 -7.35 4.53 -32.45
C HIS A 227 -8.24 5.53 -33.20
N LYS A 228 -8.20 6.81 -32.81
CA LYS A 228 -8.99 7.88 -33.44
C LYS A 228 -8.77 7.98 -34.96
N LEU A 229 -7.56 7.68 -35.43
CA LEU A 229 -7.21 7.72 -36.85
C LEU A 229 -7.62 6.45 -37.62
N LYS A 230 -7.72 5.29 -36.95
CA LYS A 230 -7.73 3.97 -37.62
C LYS A 230 -8.89 3.06 -37.23
N TRP A 231 -9.78 3.44 -36.31
CA TRP A 231 -10.85 2.58 -35.79
C TRP A 231 -11.74 1.93 -36.86
N ASN A 232 -11.93 2.59 -38.01
CA ASN A 232 -12.74 2.11 -39.13
C ASN A 232 -11.96 1.25 -40.15
N GLN A 233 -10.67 1.01 -39.93
CA GLN A 233 -9.83 0.19 -40.81
C GLN A 233 -9.86 -1.27 -40.36
N ILE A 234 -10.23 -2.19 -41.27
CA ILE A 234 -10.35 -3.63 -40.98
C ILE A 234 -9.06 -4.19 -40.34
N GLY A 235 -7.89 -3.84 -40.88
CA GLY A 235 -6.60 -4.32 -40.37
C GLY A 235 -6.29 -3.85 -38.95
N TYR A 236 -6.77 -2.66 -38.56
CA TYR A 236 -6.64 -2.14 -37.21
C TYR A 236 -7.65 -2.78 -36.25
N GLN A 237 -8.91 -2.97 -36.67
CA GLN A 237 -9.92 -3.63 -35.82
C GLN A 237 -9.49 -5.04 -35.39
N LEU A 238 -8.80 -5.78 -36.27
CA LEU A 238 -8.28 -7.12 -35.96
C LEU A 238 -7.06 -7.11 -35.02
N ASN A 239 -6.36 -5.98 -34.91
CA ASN A 239 -5.13 -5.82 -34.11
C ASN A 239 -5.22 -4.62 -33.16
N MET A 240 -6.42 -4.30 -32.70
CA MET A 240 -6.65 -3.15 -31.82
C MET A 240 -5.95 -3.40 -30.47
N PRO A 241 -5.31 -2.38 -29.86
CA PRO A 241 -4.66 -2.55 -28.56
C PRO A 241 -5.62 -3.11 -27.51
N GLU A 242 -5.14 -4.08 -26.71
CA GLU A 242 -5.95 -4.79 -25.72
C GLU A 242 -6.66 -3.84 -24.76
N VAL A 243 -5.96 -2.80 -24.29
CA VAL A 243 -6.52 -1.82 -23.35
C VAL A 243 -7.64 -0.99 -23.96
N ILE A 244 -7.62 -0.76 -25.28
CA ILE A 244 -8.71 -0.06 -25.97
C ILE A 244 -9.91 -1.00 -26.11
N VAL A 245 -9.68 -2.27 -26.44
CA VAL A 245 -10.77 -3.25 -26.57
C VAL A 245 -11.46 -3.51 -25.21
N ASN A 246 -10.67 -3.65 -24.15
CA ASN A 246 -11.13 -4.09 -22.83
C ASN A 246 -11.09 -2.97 -21.79
N TRP A 247 -11.23 -1.71 -22.22
CA TRP A 247 -11.35 -0.58 -21.29
C TRP A 247 -12.55 -0.81 -20.37
N PRO A 248 -12.43 -0.59 -19.04
CA PRO A 248 -13.48 -0.96 -18.10
C PRO A 248 -14.51 0.17 -18.01
N ALA A 249 -15.10 0.55 -19.13
CA ALA A 249 -16.10 1.62 -19.22
C ALA A 249 -17.37 1.28 -18.44
N HIS A 250 -17.75 0.00 -18.40
CA HIS A 250 -19.02 -0.45 -17.83
C HIS A 250 -18.87 -1.61 -16.83
N GLY A 251 -19.68 -1.55 -15.78
CA GLY A 251 -19.90 -2.66 -14.85
C GLY A 251 -21.14 -3.48 -15.19
N ASP A 252 -21.25 -4.64 -14.56
CA ASP A 252 -22.40 -5.53 -14.64
C ASP A 252 -23.46 -5.17 -13.58
N THR A 253 -24.49 -4.44 -14.02
CA THR A 253 -25.57 -3.97 -13.13
C THR A 253 -26.39 -5.09 -12.50
N THR A 254 -26.30 -6.33 -13.02
CA THR A 254 -26.98 -7.49 -12.42
C THR A 254 -26.29 -7.97 -11.14
N LYS A 255 -25.08 -7.48 -10.86
CA LYS A 255 -24.28 -7.79 -9.66
C LYS A 255 -24.14 -6.60 -8.71
N GLY A 256 -24.94 -5.55 -8.89
CA GLY A 256 -24.85 -4.32 -8.10
C GLY A 256 -23.74 -3.35 -8.52
N GLN A 257 -23.00 -3.63 -9.61
CA GLN A 257 -21.97 -2.73 -10.12
C GLN A 257 -22.59 -1.51 -10.82
N ALA A 258 -21.93 -0.36 -10.74
CA ALA A 258 -22.36 0.83 -11.48
C ALA A 258 -22.19 0.63 -13.00
N TYR A 259 -23.14 1.16 -13.78
CA TYR A 259 -23.09 1.02 -15.24
C TYR A 259 -21.94 1.82 -15.86
N TYR A 260 -21.60 2.99 -15.32
CA TYR A 260 -20.44 3.78 -15.76
C TYR A 260 -19.32 3.66 -14.73
N LEU A 261 -18.17 3.17 -15.18
CA LEU A 261 -16.98 2.99 -14.37
C LEU A 261 -15.87 3.91 -14.88
N ALA A 262 -15.03 3.44 -15.80
CA ALA A 262 -13.98 4.27 -16.37
C ALA A 262 -14.52 5.29 -17.39
N PRO A 263 -13.97 6.50 -17.41
CA PRO A 263 -14.40 7.52 -18.36
C PRO A 263 -14.01 7.15 -19.80
N PHE A 264 -14.90 7.44 -20.75
CA PHE A 264 -14.68 7.24 -22.18
C PHE A 264 -15.41 8.30 -22.99
N TYR A 265 -14.96 8.49 -24.23
CA TYR A 265 -15.65 9.30 -25.22
C TYR A 265 -16.55 8.40 -26.04
N ASP A 266 -17.86 8.62 -25.94
CA ASP A 266 -18.89 7.98 -26.74
C ASP A 266 -19.01 8.72 -28.08
N TYR A 267 -18.50 8.11 -29.15
CA TYR A 267 -18.43 8.74 -30.47
C TYR A 267 -19.81 8.78 -31.15
N ASN A 268 -20.65 7.78 -30.91
CA ASN A 268 -21.94 7.64 -31.57
C ASN A 268 -23.14 8.08 -30.70
N ASN A 269 -22.89 8.42 -29.43
CA ASN A 269 -23.86 8.83 -28.41
C ASN A 269 -24.91 7.76 -28.08
N ASP A 270 -24.55 6.46 -28.12
CA ASP A 270 -25.45 5.35 -27.78
C ASP A 270 -25.37 4.89 -26.31
N GLY A 271 -24.47 5.50 -25.52
CA GLY A 271 -24.25 5.23 -24.10
C GLY A 271 -23.43 3.97 -23.82
N LYS A 272 -22.89 3.30 -24.85
CA LYS A 272 -22.09 2.08 -24.71
C LYS A 272 -20.66 2.34 -25.14
N TYR A 273 -19.74 1.55 -24.58
CA TYR A 273 -18.36 1.51 -25.05
C TYR A 273 -18.17 0.42 -26.11
N THR A 274 -18.19 0.85 -27.37
CA THR A 274 -17.97 0.02 -28.57
C THR A 274 -16.82 0.58 -29.39
N PRO A 275 -15.55 0.23 -29.09
CA PRO A 275 -14.40 0.83 -29.75
C PRO A 275 -14.35 0.56 -31.27
N GLN A 276 -14.99 -0.51 -31.76
CA GLN A 276 -15.12 -0.77 -33.20
C GLN A 276 -16.01 0.26 -33.93
N LEU A 277 -16.80 1.05 -33.18
CA LEU A 277 -17.63 2.16 -33.67
C LEU A 277 -17.02 3.54 -33.37
N GLY A 278 -15.77 3.58 -32.87
CA GLY A 278 -15.00 4.81 -32.69
C GLY A 278 -14.91 5.32 -31.25
N ASP A 279 -15.49 4.62 -30.28
CA ASP A 279 -15.39 4.99 -28.86
C ASP A 279 -13.98 4.77 -28.34
N TYR A 280 -13.52 5.64 -27.45
CA TYR A 280 -12.16 5.53 -26.91
C TYR A 280 -12.04 6.00 -25.46
N PRO A 281 -11.04 5.51 -24.71
CA PRO A 281 -10.82 5.90 -23.32
C PRO A 281 -10.55 7.39 -23.16
N LEU A 282 -11.01 7.98 -22.06
CA LEU A 282 -10.59 9.31 -21.62
C LEU A 282 -9.60 9.16 -20.48
N ILE A 283 -8.41 9.72 -20.64
CA ILE A 283 -7.33 9.63 -19.66
C ILE A 283 -6.80 11.02 -19.31
N LYS A 284 -6.18 11.14 -18.15
CA LYS A 284 -5.34 12.29 -17.79
C LYS A 284 -3.89 12.02 -18.21
N GLY A 285 -3.18 13.06 -18.64
CA GLY A 285 -1.77 13.00 -19.03
C GLY A 285 -1.47 12.25 -20.33
N HIS A 286 -0.19 11.97 -20.56
CA HIS A 286 0.30 11.26 -21.75
C HIS A 286 0.31 9.74 -21.55
N LYS A 287 0.50 9.29 -20.31
CA LYS A 287 0.51 7.87 -19.92
C LYS A 287 -0.28 7.73 -18.63
N ALA A 288 -1.11 6.70 -18.54
CA ALA A 288 -1.96 6.48 -17.38
C ALA A 288 -2.06 5.00 -17.02
N LEU A 289 -2.19 4.74 -15.71
CA LEU A 289 -2.72 3.51 -15.15
C LEU A 289 -4.07 3.82 -14.54
N TYR A 290 -5.10 3.07 -14.95
CA TYR A 290 -6.40 3.11 -14.31
C TYR A 290 -6.64 1.85 -13.49
N PHE A 291 -7.28 1.99 -12.33
CA PHE A 291 -7.62 0.88 -11.43
C PHE A 291 -8.87 1.22 -10.61
N ILE A 292 -9.58 0.17 -10.17
CA ILE A 292 -10.78 0.27 -9.34
C ILE A 292 -10.61 -0.69 -8.18
N TYR A 293 -10.99 -0.27 -6.98
CA TYR A 293 -11.07 -1.13 -5.80
C TYR A 293 -12.17 -0.64 -4.84
N HIS A 294 -12.53 -1.45 -3.86
CA HIS A 294 -13.53 -1.13 -2.84
C HIS A 294 -13.24 -1.85 -1.53
N ASP A 295 -13.93 -1.47 -0.44
CA ASP A 295 -13.77 -2.09 0.89
C ASP A 295 -15.02 -2.87 1.37
N ASN A 296 -15.99 -3.11 0.49
CA ASN A 296 -17.15 -3.98 0.72
C ASN A 296 -16.74 -5.44 0.94
N ILE A 297 -16.32 -5.74 2.16
CA ILE A 297 -15.87 -7.05 2.59
C ILE A 297 -16.79 -7.52 3.71
N ALA A 298 -17.34 -8.72 3.57
CA ALA A 298 -18.30 -9.28 4.53
C ALA A 298 -17.76 -9.30 5.97
N ASP A 299 -16.44 -9.50 6.14
CA ASP A 299 -15.76 -9.61 7.43
C ASP A 299 -15.11 -8.29 7.92
N TYR A 300 -15.40 -7.15 7.27
CA TYR A 300 -14.87 -5.84 7.67
C TYR A 300 -15.99 -4.88 8.15
N PRO A 301 -16.58 -5.12 9.34
CA PRO A 301 -17.76 -4.38 9.81
C PRO A 301 -17.52 -2.89 10.09
N GLN A 302 -16.25 -2.47 10.11
CA GLN A 302 -15.80 -1.09 10.32
C GLN A 302 -15.48 -0.38 8.98
N GLY A 303 -15.63 -1.08 7.85
CA GLY A 303 -15.49 -0.51 6.52
C GLY A 303 -16.56 0.54 6.22
N MET A 304 -16.23 1.41 5.28
CA MET A 304 -17.13 2.48 4.83
C MET A 304 -18.00 2.05 3.65
N ASN A 305 -17.77 0.87 3.06
CA ASN A 305 -18.45 0.39 1.86
C ASN A 305 -18.38 1.44 0.72
N ILE A 306 -17.17 1.89 0.44
CA ILE A 306 -16.85 2.87 -0.60
C ILE A 306 -16.17 2.19 -1.78
N GLU A 307 -16.34 2.78 -2.96
CA GLU A 307 -15.66 2.37 -4.19
C GLU A 307 -14.70 3.49 -4.61
N ILE A 308 -13.48 3.13 -4.96
CA ILE A 308 -12.43 4.07 -5.35
C ILE A 308 -11.97 3.76 -6.76
N HIS A 309 -11.97 4.78 -7.61
CA HIS A 309 -11.38 4.75 -8.94
C HIS A 309 -10.12 5.59 -8.89
N GLY A 310 -8.98 4.99 -9.22
CA GLY A 310 -7.69 5.66 -9.27
C GLY A 310 -7.20 5.79 -10.71
N MET A 311 -6.68 6.97 -11.05
CA MET A 311 -5.92 7.20 -12.27
C MET A 311 -4.58 7.83 -11.90
N LEU A 312 -3.53 7.02 -11.99
CA LEU A 312 -2.14 7.46 -11.84
C LEU A 312 -1.60 7.82 -13.23
N TYR A 313 -1.02 9.00 -13.41
CA TYR A 313 -0.62 9.47 -14.74
C TYR A 313 0.63 10.33 -14.74
N ALA A 314 1.29 10.37 -15.89
CA ALA A 314 2.48 11.18 -16.15
C ALA A 314 2.21 12.18 -17.29
N ILE A 315 2.76 13.38 -17.15
CA ILE A 315 2.80 14.40 -18.20
C ILE A 315 4.27 14.63 -18.55
N GLU A 316 4.59 14.64 -19.83
CA GLU A 316 5.98 14.69 -20.32
C GLU A 316 6.12 15.89 -21.26
N CYS A 317 6.50 17.03 -20.70
CA CYS A 317 6.44 18.33 -21.39
C CYS A 317 7.58 19.28 -21.00
N ASN A 318 8.01 19.27 -19.74
CA ASN A 318 9.05 20.13 -19.20
C ASN A 318 9.67 19.48 -17.96
N GLU A 319 10.79 20.03 -17.49
CA GLU A 319 11.54 19.45 -16.37
C GLU A 319 10.70 19.21 -15.10
N ALA A 320 9.79 20.12 -14.74
CA ALA A 320 8.98 19.96 -13.53
C ALA A 320 7.97 18.81 -13.69
N LEU A 321 7.31 18.72 -14.85
CA LEU A 321 6.36 17.65 -15.17
C LEU A 321 7.06 16.30 -15.34
N ASP A 322 8.26 16.29 -15.93
CA ASP A 322 9.09 15.09 -16.08
C ASP A 322 9.50 14.49 -14.72
N ASN A 323 9.53 15.33 -13.68
CA ASN A 323 9.80 14.99 -12.28
C ASN A 323 8.52 14.89 -11.42
N THR A 324 7.36 14.71 -12.03
CA THR A 324 6.08 14.62 -11.31
C THR A 324 5.25 13.43 -11.78
N ILE A 325 4.71 12.68 -10.82
CA ILE A 325 3.62 11.72 -11.06
C ILE A 325 2.34 12.28 -10.45
N PHE A 326 1.25 12.26 -11.20
CA PHE A 326 -0.04 12.75 -10.76
C PHE A 326 -0.99 11.60 -10.43
N LEU A 327 -1.93 11.87 -9.52
CA LEU A 327 -2.92 10.89 -9.10
C LEU A 327 -4.28 11.57 -8.96
N ASN A 328 -5.28 11.02 -9.64
CA ASN A 328 -6.67 11.38 -9.47
C ASN A 328 -7.42 10.23 -8.81
N TYR A 329 -8.16 10.54 -7.74
CA TYR A 329 -9.12 9.61 -7.15
C TYR A 329 -10.53 10.12 -7.35
N LYS A 330 -11.45 9.21 -7.70
CA LYS A 330 -12.89 9.37 -7.47
C LYS A 330 -13.35 8.36 -6.43
N ILE A 331 -13.98 8.85 -5.38
CA ILE A 331 -14.35 8.08 -4.20
C ILE A 331 -15.87 8.14 -4.07
N TYR A 332 -16.55 7.00 -4.20
CA TYR A 332 -18.00 6.90 -4.18
C TYR A 332 -18.47 6.28 -2.88
N ASN A 333 -19.44 6.90 -2.21
CA ASN A 333 -20.14 6.26 -1.11
C ASN A 333 -21.19 5.29 -1.65
N ARG A 334 -20.85 4.00 -1.70
CA ARG A 334 -21.75 2.91 -2.12
C ARG A 334 -22.54 2.31 -0.95
N SER A 335 -22.32 2.81 0.27
CA SER A 335 -23.03 2.35 1.45
C SER A 335 -24.46 2.89 1.49
N ASN A 336 -25.25 2.35 2.42
CA ASN A 336 -26.54 2.91 2.81
C ASN A 336 -26.43 3.88 4.01
N LYS A 337 -25.21 4.29 4.38
CA LYS A 337 -24.92 5.18 5.51
C LYS A 337 -24.37 6.51 5.02
N GLN A 338 -24.69 7.56 5.76
CA GLN A 338 -23.97 8.82 5.69
C GLN A 338 -22.82 8.78 6.70
N TYR A 339 -21.69 9.36 6.32
CA TYR A 339 -20.55 9.55 7.21
C TYR A 339 -20.32 11.04 7.44
N ASP A 340 -20.34 11.46 8.70
CA ASP A 340 -20.06 12.84 9.09
C ASP A 340 -18.61 13.01 9.54
N SER A 341 -18.10 14.25 9.50
CA SER A 341 -16.72 14.61 9.82
C SER A 341 -15.73 13.74 9.04
N THR A 342 -16.02 13.51 7.76
CA THR A 342 -15.24 12.60 6.92
C THR A 342 -13.98 13.30 6.43
N TYR A 343 -12.86 12.60 6.49
CA TYR A 343 -11.57 13.04 5.96
C TYR A 343 -11.10 12.06 4.88
N VAL A 344 -10.43 12.62 3.87
CA VAL A 344 -9.62 11.85 2.93
C VAL A 344 -8.16 12.19 3.18
N ALA A 345 -7.31 11.19 3.32
CA ALA A 345 -5.90 11.39 3.58
C ALA A 345 -5.02 10.56 2.65
N GLN A 346 -3.83 11.08 2.36
CA GLN A 346 -2.77 10.33 1.73
C GLN A 346 -1.78 9.93 2.82
N TRP A 347 -1.67 8.62 3.06
CA TRP A 347 -0.59 8.05 3.86
C TRP A 347 0.56 7.70 2.93
N THR A 348 1.79 7.97 3.34
CA THR A 348 3.00 7.66 2.56
C THR A 348 4.16 7.29 3.47
N ASP A 349 4.79 6.17 3.17
CA ASP A 349 6.09 5.77 3.70
C ASP A 349 7.16 6.31 2.75
N LEU A 350 7.71 7.48 3.11
CA LEU A 350 8.72 8.16 2.32
C LEU A 350 10.08 7.60 2.74
N ASP A 351 10.65 6.77 1.87
CA ASP A 351 12.00 6.19 2.00
C ASP A 351 12.88 6.83 0.93
N LEU A 352 13.51 7.95 1.25
CA LEU A 352 14.30 8.71 0.31
C LEU A 352 15.73 8.15 0.21
N GLY A 353 15.90 7.09 -0.57
CA GLY A 353 17.17 6.37 -0.62
C GLY A 353 17.29 5.46 0.58
N LEU A 354 18.18 5.80 1.52
CA LEU A 354 18.22 5.18 2.85
C LEU A 354 17.08 5.77 3.70
N SER A 355 16.31 4.92 4.37
CA SER A 355 15.17 5.39 5.17
C SER A 355 15.58 5.79 6.59
N GLU A 356 16.71 5.28 7.10
CA GLU A 356 17.19 5.55 8.46
C GLU A 356 17.77 6.97 8.67
N ASP A 357 17.95 7.74 7.61
CA ASP A 357 18.45 9.10 7.65
C ASP A 357 17.44 10.13 7.15
N ASP A 358 16.14 9.82 7.11
CA ASP A 358 15.12 10.76 6.68
C ASP A 358 14.59 11.72 7.76
N PHE A 359 14.24 12.93 7.32
CA PHE A 359 13.40 13.90 8.01
C PHE A 359 12.18 14.28 7.17
N MET A 360 11.15 14.80 7.83
CA MET A 360 9.89 15.22 7.25
C MET A 360 9.60 16.71 7.50
N ALA A 361 8.88 17.31 6.57
CA ALA A 361 8.41 18.68 6.67
C ALA A 361 7.08 18.91 5.96
N SER A 362 6.42 20.02 6.27
CA SER A 362 5.27 20.52 5.52
C SER A 362 5.52 21.92 4.95
N ASP A 363 4.93 22.19 3.79
CA ASP A 363 4.77 23.54 3.27
C ASP A 363 3.27 23.86 3.22
N VAL A 364 2.82 24.64 4.20
CA VAL A 364 1.39 24.96 4.40
C VAL A 364 0.85 25.75 3.21
N ASN A 365 1.57 26.78 2.75
CA ASN A 365 1.11 27.63 1.66
C ASN A 365 1.01 26.86 0.32
N ARG A 366 1.84 25.84 0.12
CA ARG A 366 1.81 24.99 -1.08
C ARG A 366 0.96 23.73 -0.94
N SER A 367 0.26 23.55 0.19
CA SER A 367 -0.62 22.39 0.39
C SER A 367 0.11 21.03 0.28
N LEU A 368 1.32 20.93 0.84
CA LEU A 368 2.16 19.73 0.68
C LEU A 368 2.91 19.32 1.94
N TYR A 369 3.38 18.08 1.92
CA TYR A 369 4.40 17.55 2.84
C TYR A 369 5.49 16.81 2.06
N TYR A 370 6.67 16.66 2.66
CA TYR A 370 7.82 16.08 1.99
C TYR A 370 8.84 15.45 2.94
N ALA A 371 9.61 14.52 2.40
CA ALA A 371 10.82 13.97 3.02
C ALA A 371 12.07 14.60 2.42
N TYR A 372 13.12 14.70 3.24
CA TYR A 372 14.44 15.17 2.85
C TYR A 372 15.51 14.52 3.74
N ASN A 373 16.72 14.40 3.19
CA ASN A 373 17.82 13.76 3.88
C ASN A 373 18.22 14.49 5.17
N GLY A 374 18.52 13.71 6.20
CA GLY A 374 18.84 14.17 7.55
C GLY A 374 20.20 14.82 7.66
N ASP A 375 21.11 14.47 6.76
CA ASP A 375 22.42 15.10 6.64
C ASP A 375 22.83 15.40 5.18
N SER A 376 24.12 15.61 4.93
CA SER A 376 24.62 16.00 3.60
C SER A 376 24.81 14.85 2.61
N ILE A 377 24.71 13.60 3.05
CA ILE A 377 24.93 12.41 2.25
C ILE A 377 23.76 11.46 2.50
N ASP A 378 23.08 11.07 1.43
CA ASP A 378 22.15 9.94 1.51
C ASP A 378 22.93 8.67 1.13
N GLU A 379 23.20 7.81 2.12
CA GLU A 379 23.96 6.59 1.90
C GLU A 379 23.15 5.48 1.20
N SER A 380 23.83 4.51 0.61
CA SER A 380 23.14 3.29 0.19
C SER A 380 22.96 2.35 1.40
N GLY A 381 21.79 1.72 1.53
CA GLY A 381 21.52 0.71 2.54
C GLY A 381 20.21 -0.03 2.28
N ASN A 382 19.97 -1.11 3.03
CA ASN A 382 18.75 -1.94 2.92
C ASN A 382 18.38 -2.44 1.52
N GLY A 383 19.37 -2.57 0.62
CA GLY A 383 19.14 -2.99 -0.77
C GLY A 383 18.71 -1.87 -1.71
N ASN A 384 18.62 -0.63 -1.23
CA ASN A 384 18.37 0.57 -2.04
C ASN A 384 19.67 1.36 -2.28
N GLY A 385 19.74 2.05 -3.42
CA GLY A 385 20.78 3.05 -3.66
C GLY A 385 20.42 4.39 -3.02
N GLY A 386 21.40 5.03 -2.37
CA GLY A 386 21.26 6.41 -1.86
C GLY A 386 21.63 7.46 -2.92
N TYR A 387 21.11 8.68 -2.73
CA TYR A 387 21.36 9.86 -3.55
C TYR A 387 22.74 10.51 -3.30
N GLY A 388 23.54 9.99 -2.37
CA GLY A 388 24.91 10.42 -2.09
C GLY A 388 24.99 11.88 -1.64
N ASN A 389 26.06 12.58 -2.01
CA ASN A 389 26.29 13.98 -1.63
C ASN A 389 25.37 15.01 -2.33
N HIS A 390 24.46 14.55 -3.19
CA HIS A 390 23.42 15.34 -3.84
C HIS A 390 22.05 14.78 -3.47
N PRO A 391 21.69 14.83 -2.17
CA PRO A 391 20.44 14.26 -1.68
C PRO A 391 19.24 14.88 -2.39
N ALA A 392 18.21 14.07 -2.59
CA ALA A 392 16.96 14.48 -3.19
C ALA A 392 15.98 15.05 -2.14
N ALA A 393 14.76 15.35 -2.58
CA ALA A 393 13.59 15.51 -1.73
C ALA A 393 12.36 15.01 -2.51
N GLN A 394 11.39 14.47 -1.80
CA GLN A 394 10.16 13.92 -2.38
C GLN A 394 8.95 14.47 -1.64
N SER A 395 8.03 15.09 -2.38
CA SER A 395 6.80 15.63 -1.81
C SER A 395 5.55 14.89 -2.28
N VAL A 396 4.48 15.13 -1.54
CA VAL A 396 3.09 14.87 -1.93
C VAL A 396 2.32 16.18 -1.79
N VAL A 397 1.70 16.63 -2.87
CA VAL A 397 1.00 17.91 -3.00
C VAL A 397 -0.49 17.67 -3.21
N PHE A 398 -1.34 18.37 -2.47
CA PHE A 398 -2.78 18.41 -2.74
C PHE A 398 -3.08 19.52 -3.74
N LEU A 399 -3.29 19.14 -5.01
CA LEU A 399 -3.71 20.07 -6.08
C LEU A 399 -5.19 20.43 -5.95
N LYS A 400 -6.00 19.46 -5.51
CA LYS A 400 -7.42 19.64 -5.17
C LYS A 400 -7.80 18.59 -4.14
N GLY A 401 -8.23 18.99 -2.95
CA GLY A 401 -8.70 18.07 -1.92
C GLY A 401 -10.22 17.87 -1.94
N ALA A 402 -10.77 17.48 -0.80
CA ALA A 402 -12.18 17.15 -0.67
C ALA A 402 -13.05 18.39 -0.89
N LYS A 403 -14.20 18.21 -1.54
CA LYS A 403 -15.15 19.29 -1.71
C LYS A 403 -15.75 19.69 -0.35
N LEU A 404 -15.79 20.99 -0.07
CA LEU A 404 -16.50 21.52 1.09
C LEU A 404 -18.01 21.26 0.97
N ASP A 405 -18.68 21.05 2.11
CA ASP A 405 -20.13 20.94 2.15
C ASP A 405 -20.79 22.24 1.67
N ASN A 406 -21.69 22.14 0.70
CA ASN A 406 -22.40 23.31 0.17
C ASN A 406 -23.17 24.05 1.29
N ASP A 407 -22.75 25.27 1.62
CA ASP A 407 -23.39 26.13 2.63
C ASP A 407 -24.05 27.40 2.02
N GLY A 408 -23.93 27.58 0.71
CA GLY A 408 -24.48 28.71 -0.04
C GLY A 408 -23.58 29.95 -0.11
N ASN A 409 -22.39 29.91 0.51
CA ASN A 409 -21.44 31.02 0.53
C ASN A 409 -20.23 30.73 -0.35
N ASP A 410 -19.52 31.81 -0.70
CA ASP A 410 -18.12 31.77 -1.12
C ASP A 410 -17.29 31.97 0.16
N ASN A 411 -16.68 30.89 0.66
CA ASN A 411 -15.95 30.92 1.92
C ASN A 411 -14.56 31.53 1.72
N ASP A 412 -14.04 32.21 2.74
CA ASP A 412 -12.73 32.86 2.68
C ASP A 412 -11.57 31.86 2.93
N PHE A 413 -10.35 32.27 2.54
CA PHE A 413 -9.13 31.61 2.99
C PHE A 413 -8.88 31.89 4.48
N GLY A 414 -8.55 30.86 5.25
CA GLY A 414 -8.26 31.04 6.67
C GLY A 414 -8.34 29.77 7.52
N ILE A 415 -8.82 29.95 8.76
CA ILE A 415 -8.87 28.94 9.83
C ILE A 415 -10.19 28.96 10.60
N GLY A 416 -11.14 29.80 10.18
CA GLY A 416 -12.50 29.77 10.63
C GLY A 416 -13.23 28.49 10.22
N ILE A 417 -14.51 28.44 10.58
CA ILE A 417 -15.38 27.36 10.11
C ILE A 417 -15.49 27.43 8.59
N ASN A 418 -15.33 26.30 7.91
CA ASN A 418 -15.39 26.21 6.45
C ASN A 418 -14.35 27.08 5.73
N GLU A 419 -13.24 27.46 6.37
CA GLU A 419 -12.13 28.18 5.72
C GLU A 419 -10.91 27.27 5.57
N SER A 420 -10.22 27.34 4.43
CA SER A 420 -8.99 26.60 4.17
C SER A 420 -7.82 27.55 3.92
N PRO A 421 -6.61 27.31 4.46
CA PRO A 421 -5.47 28.20 4.22
C PRO A 421 -4.85 28.03 2.82
N ASN A 422 -5.11 26.90 2.16
CA ASN A 422 -4.38 26.43 0.99
C ASN A 422 -5.28 25.60 0.05
N GLY A 423 -6.60 25.81 0.14
CA GLY A 423 -7.59 25.18 -0.75
C GLY A 423 -7.75 25.91 -2.08
N THR A 424 -8.73 25.47 -2.87
CA THR A 424 -9.08 26.08 -4.17
C THR A 424 -10.56 26.51 -4.16
N GLY A 425 -10.92 27.56 -4.91
CA GLY A 425 -12.28 28.10 -4.98
C GLY A 425 -12.66 29.08 -3.87
N PHE A 426 -11.84 29.24 -2.83
CA PHE A 426 -12.12 30.18 -1.74
C PHE A 426 -11.94 31.64 -2.17
N GLY A 427 -12.87 32.52 -1.77
CA GLY A 427 -12.80 33.97 -1.96
C GLY A 427 -12.83 34.42 -3.42
N ASP A 428 -13.36 33.61 -4.33
CA ASP A 428 -13.37 33.88 -5.78
C ASP A 428 -14.69 34.50 -6.30
N GLY A 429 -15.67 34.66 -5.41
CA GLY A 429 -17.01 35.18 -5.66
C GLY A 429 -18.03 34.13 -6.15
N ILE A 430 -17.68 32.85 -6.20
CA ILE A 430 -18.54 31.76 -6.72
C ILE A 430 -18.89 30.78 -5.60
N PRO A 431 -20.10 30.86 -5.02
CA PRO A 431 -20.48 29.98 -3.91
C PRO A 431 -20.46 28.48 -4.23
N ASN A 432 -19.98 27.67 -3.28
CA ASN A 432 -20.00 26.20 -3.30
C ASN A 432 -19.07 25.53 -4.33
N ASN A 433 -18.02 26.24 -4.77
CA ASN A 433 -16.95 25.67 -5.60
C ASN A 433 -15.66 25.42 -4.81
N GLU A 434 -15.72 25.42 -3.47
CA GLU A 434 -14.55 25.35 -2.59
C GLU A 434 -14.12 23.89 -2.36
N TYR A 435 -12.81 23.66 -2.47
CA TYR A 435 -12.17 22.37 -2.22
C TYR A 435 -11.05 22.57 -1.22
N TRP A 436 -11.11 21.85 -0.11
CA TRP A 436 -10.10 21.86 0.94
C TRP A 436 -8.71 21.59 0.36
N GLY A 437 -7.69 22.30 0.86
CA GLY A 437 -6.30 21.89 0.68
C GLY A 437 -5.87 20.85 1.71
N MET A 438 -4.58 20.80 2.01
CA MET A 438 -4.03 20.06 3.14
C MET A 438 -4.47 20.71 4.45
N ASN A 439 -5.33 20.01 5.19
CA ASN A 439 -5.96 20.49 6.42
C ASN A 439 -5.16 20.10 7.68
N TYR A 440 -4.60 18.90 7.69
CA TYR A 440 -3.70 18.40 8.74
C TYR A 440 -2.51 17.67 8.11
N PHE A 441 -1.36 17.70 8.78
CA PHE A 441 -0.21 16.84 8.47
C PHE A 441 0.45 16.31 9.73
N ILE A 442 0.59 14.99 9.79
CA ILE A 442 1.17 14.24 10.92
C ILE A 442 2.24 13.30 10.42
N VAL A 443 3.28 13.15 11.23
CA VAL A 443 4.33 12.14 11.05
C VAL A 443 4.18 11.08 12.13
N ASN A 444 4.09 9.81 11.74
CA ASN A 444 4.09 8.68 12.67
C ASN A 444 5.35 7.81 12.48
N ASN A 445 5.66 7.02 13.52
CA ASN A 445 6.80 6.10 13.54
C ASN A 445 6.36 4.67 13.87
N SER A 446 7.30 3.73 13.76
CA SER A 446 7.09 2.30 14.05
C SER A 446 7.04 1.96 15.55
N GLY A 447 7.01 2.97 16.44
CA GLY A 447 6.93 2.77 17.88
C GLY A 447 5.54 2.34 18.36
N GLY A 448 5.44 1.89 19.62
CA GLY A 448 4.15 1.52 20.23
C GLY A 448 3.35 2.68 20.86
N GLY A 449 3.90 3.90 20.87
CA GLY A 449 3.33 5.05 21.57
C GLY A 449 2.14 5.72 20.86
N PRO A 450 1.66 6.87 21.36
CA PRO A 450 0.55 7.61 20.75
C PRO A 450 0.82 8.14 19.33
N GLN A 451 2.09 8.20 18.93
CA GLN A 451 2.58 8.57 17.59
C GLN A 451 3.08 7.33 16.79
N GLY A 452 2.81 6.14 17.32
CA GLY A 452 3.14 4.87 16.70
C GLY A 452 2.19 4.46 15.58
N ASP A 453 2.42 3.33 14.93
CA ASP A 453 1.51 2.85 13.88
C ASP A 453 0.06 2.68 14.37
N PRO A 454 -0.94 3.14 13.60
CA PRO A 454 -2.35 2.99 13.94
C PRO A 454 -2.80 1.53 13.81
N ILE A 455 -3.69 1.09 14.70
CA ILE A 455 -4.16 -0.30 14.75
C ILE A 455 -5.69 -0.36 14.60
N THR A 456 -6.40 0.55 15.24
CA THR A 456 -7.87 0.58 15.27
C THR A 456 -8.44 1.66 14.34
N PRO A 457 -9.69 1.56 13.86
CA PRO A 457 -10.31 2.62 13.05
C PRO A 457 -10.25 4.01 13.70
N LYS A 458 -10.32 4.06 15.04
CA LYS A 458 -10.17 5.29 15.80
C LYS A 458 -8.77 5.88 15.67
N ASP A 459 -7.72 5.05 15.71
CA ASP A 459 -6.34 5.50 15.54
C ASP A 459 -6.14 6.15 14.16
N TYR A 460 -6.59 5.46 13.10
CA TYR A 460 -6.54 5.98 11.72
C TYR A 460 -7.31 7.30 11.60
N TYR A 461 -8.54 7.35 12.10
CA TYR A 461 -9.36 8.56 12.09
C TYR A 461 -8.70 9.71 12.87
N ASN A 462 -8.08 9.42 14.01
CA ASN A 462 -7.38 10.42 14.81
C ASN A 462 -6.24 11.04 14.00
N TYR A 463 -5.47 10.25 13.26
CA TYR A 463 -4.40 10.78 12.40
C TYR A 463 -4.97 11.65 11.27
N MET A 464 -6.04 11.21 10.62
CA MET A 464 -6.70 12.02 9.59
C MET A 464 -7.32 13.31 10.13
N SER A 465 -7.64 13.39 11.42
CA SER A 465 -8.25 14.56 12.07
C SER A 465 -7.29 15.37 12.96
N GLY A 466 -5.97 15.20 12.80
CA GLY A 466 -4.98 16.03 13.49
C GLY A 466 -4.67 15.63 14.95
N LYS A 467 -4.97 14.40 15.34
CA LYS A 467 -4.83 13.89 16.71
C LYS A 467 -3.91 12.68 16.79
N ARG A 468 -3.34 12.45 17.96
CA ARG A 468 -2.63 11.22 18.33
C ARG A 468 -3.62 10.09 18.59
N LYS A 469 -3.10 8.85 18.70
CA LYS A 469 -3.92 7.65 19.00
C LYS A 469 -4.71 7.78 20.31
N ASP A 470 -4.17 8.53 21.27
CA ASP A 470 -4.77 8.81 22.59
C ASP A 470 -5.75 10.00 22.61
N ASP A 471 -6.26 10.43 21.44
CA ASP A 471 -7.15 11.58 21.23
C ASP A 471 -6.53 12.96 21.48
N THR A 472 -5.28 13.03 21.94
CA THR A 472 -4.65 14.33 22.20
C THR A 472 -4.14 14.96 20.91
N CYS A 473 -4.26 16.28 20.76
CA CYS A 473 -3.68 16.97 19.60
C CYS A 473 -2.14 16.90 19.62
N PHE A 474 -1.53 17.02 18.45
CA PHE A 474 -0.09 17.26 18.35
C PHE A 474 0.25 18.65 18.88
N LYS A 475 1.33 18.75 19.64
CA LYS A 475 1.76 20.02 20.25
C LYS A 475 2.80 20.70 19.39
N TYR A 476 2.61 22.01 19.17
CA TYR A 476 3.61 22.81 18.50
C TYR A 476 4.88 22.87 19.36
N PHE A 477 6.03 22.70 18.71
CA PHE A 477 7.37 22.61 19.29
C PHE A 477 7.57 23.24 20.68
N ASN A 478 7.74 22.40 21.71
CA ASN A 478 7.97 22.82 23.11
C ASN A 478 6.90 23.76 23.69
N THR A 479 5.67 23.71 23.18
CA THR A 479 4.52 24.46 23.70
C THR A 479 3.37 23.55 24.12
N SER A 480 2.33 24.13 24.73
CA SER A 480 1.06 23.46 24.98
C SER A 480 0.01 23.67 23.87
N ILE A 481 0.36 24.39 22.80
CA ILE A 481 -0.54 24.79 21.71
C ILE A 481 -0.72 23.61 20.76
N CYS A 482 -1.95 23.35 20.31
CA CYS A 482 -2.21 22.33 19.30
C CYS A 482 -1.71 22.82 17.93
N SER A 483 -1.04 21.94 17.17
CA SER A 483 -0.64 22.21 15.79
C SER A 483 -1.44 21.35 14.82
N ARG A 484 -1.88 21.94 13.71
CA ARG A 484 -2.45 21.20 12.56
C ARG A 484 -1.39 20.59 11.66
N PHE A 485 -0.20 21.21 11.63
CA PHE A 485 0.89 20.83 10.73
C PHE A 485 2.15 20.53 11.53
N MET A 486 2.74 19.36 11.28
CA MET A 486 4.07 19.04 11.80
C MET A 486 5.15 19.66 10.93
N TYR A 487 6.15 20.26 11.57
CA TYR A 487 7.34 20.82 10.92
C TYR A 487 7.06 21.79 9.76
N PRO A 488 6.20 22.82 9.94
CA PRO A 488 5.86 23.75 8.86
C PRO A 488 7.01 24.72 8.49
N GLY A 489 8.08 24.78 9.29
CA GLY A 489 9.14 25.77 9.12
C GLY A 489 8.56 27.20 9.09
N ASN A 490 8.89 27.94 8.04
CA ASN A 490 8.37 29.30 7.78
C ASN A 490 7.21 29.32 6.77
N SER A 491 6.74 28.16 6.31
CA SER A 491 5.66 28.10 5.31
C SER A 491 4.30 28.51 5.88
N ASP A 492 4.10 28.35 7.19
CA ASP A 492 2.88 28.75 7.88
C ASP A 492 2.88 30.24 8.21
N THR A 493 2.79 31.06 7.17
CA THR A 493 3.00 32.52 7.23
C THR A 493 2.03 33.29 8.13
N TYR A 494 0.85 32.71 8.38
CA TYR A 494 -0.18 33.28 9.26
C TYR A 494 -0.47 32.42 10.49
N TRP A 495 0.40 31.45 10.79
CA TRP A 495 0.26 30.55 11.92
C TRP A 495 -1.08 29.81 11.95
N TYR A 496 -1.56 29.42 10.77
CA TYR A 496 -2.79 28.66 10.59
C TYR A 496 -2.77 27.37 11.40
N GLY A 497 -1.61 26.73 11.50
CA GLY A 497 -1.39 25.53 12.30
C GLY A 497 -1.67 25.71 13.77
N THR A 498 -1.45 26.91 14.31
CA THR A 498 -1.65 27.27 15.74
C THR A 498 -2.79 28.25 15.95
N SER A 499 -3.79 28.23 15.07
CA SER A 499 -4.98 29.09 15.17
C SER A 499 -4.64 30.59 15.21
N GLY A 500 -3.65 31.01 14.41
CA GLY A 500 -3.21 32.40 14.29
C GLY A 500 -2.26 32.86 15.41
N LEU A 501 -1.84 31.97 16.31
CA LEU A 501 -0.93 32.31 17.41
C LEU A 501 0.52 32.28 16.94
N PRO A 502 1.27 33.40 16.97
CA PRO A 502 2.64 33.46 16.46
C PRO A 502 3.57 32.45 17.12
N GLN A 503 4.28 31.69 16.28
CA GLN A 503 5.27 30.70 16.71
C GLN A 503 6.63 30.93 16.07
N ILE A 504 7.67 30.39 16.71
CA ILE A 504 8.99 30.24 16.09
C ILE A 504 8.94 29.19 14.98
N SER A 505 9.83 29.30 14.00
CA SER A 505 9.99 28.29 12.96
C SER A 505 10.25 26.91 13.58
N TRP A 506 9.54 25.90 13.08
CA TRP A 506 9.66 24.52 13.57
C TRP A 506 10.10 23.59 12.44
N HIS A 507 11.32 23.04 12.59
CA HIS A 507 11.92 22.07 11.67
C HIS A 507 12.27 20.79 12.43
N GLU A 508 12.07 19.62 11.82
CA GLU A 508 12.41 18.34 12.47
C GLU A 508 13.89 18.27 12.85
N ALA A 509 14.77 18.63 11.92
CA ALA A 509 16.23 18.62 12.10
C ALA A 509 16.72 19.47 13.29
N LEU A 510 15.95 20.48 13.70
CA LEU A 510 16.29 21.36 14.82
C LEU A 510 15.53 21.02 16.10
N SER A 511 14.68 20.00 16.07
CA SER A 511 13.83 19.59 17.20
C SER A 511 14.50 18.59 18.14
N GLY A 512 15.74 18.17 17.86
CA GLY A 512 16.46 17.16 18.64
C GLY A 512 15.99 15.72 18.35
N ASN A 513 15.24 15.53 17.26
CA ASN A 513 14.84 14.22 16.78
C ASN A 513 16.02 13.58 16.03
N ALA A 514 16.26 12.28 16.26
CA ALA A 514 17.11 11.51 15.36
C ALA A 514 16.40 11.36 14.01
N SER A 515 17.12 11.39 12.89
CA SER A 515 16.58 10.98 11.60
C SER A 515 16.16 9.51 11.64
N GLY A 516 15.35 9.10 10.68
CA GLY A 516 14.91 7.71 10.60
C GLY A 516 13.64 7.53 9.81
N ASP A 517 13.29 6.28 9.59
CA ASP A 517 12.13 5.87 8.79
C ASP A 517 10.84 6.59 9.25
N ARG A 518 10.23 7.38 8.34
CA ARG A 518 9.09 8.27 8.60
C ARG A 518 7.90 7.98 7.70
N ARG A 519 6.72 7.92 8.34
CA ARG A 519 5.43 7.87 7.64
C ARG A 519 4.70 9.19 7.77
N GLY A 520 4.28 9.76 6.65
CA GLY A 520 3.48 10.98 6.58
C GLY A 520 2.01 10.68 6.34
N VAL A 521 1.14 11.37 7.05
CA VAL A 521 -0.31 11.40 6.80
C VAL A 521 -0.75 12.84 6.67
N ALA A 522 -1.19 13.22 5.47
CA ALA A 522 -1.82 14.51 5.25
C ALA A 522 -3.27 14.31 4.83
N SER A 523 -4.17 15.11 5.38
CA SER A 523 -5.61 14.97 5.16
C SER A 523 -6.28 16.23 4.64
N SER A 524 -7.42 16.02 3.98
CA SER A 524 -8.33 17.02 3.45
C SER A 524 -9.75 16.75 3.97
N GLY A 525 -10.55 17.80 4.16
CA GLY A 525 -11.84 17.76 4.88
C GLY A 525 -11.82 18.61 6.15
N PRO A 526 -12.85 18.54 7.01
CA PRO A 526 -13.94 17.56 6.96
C PRO A 526 -15.01 17.88 5.91
N PHE A 527 -15.80 16.86 5.57
CA PHE A 527 -17.02 16.98 4.79
C PHE A 527 -18.04 15.92 5.22
N THR A 528 -19.30 16.11 4.82
CA THR A 528 -20.36 15.11 4.98
C THR A 528 -20.39 14.20 3.76
N PHE A 529 -20.10 12.91 3.94
CA PHE A 529 -20.12 11.94 2.85
C PHE A 529 -21.48 11.25 2.79
N LYS A 530 -22.42 11.78 1.99
CA LYS A 530 -23.79 11.25 1.91
C LYS A 530 -23.83 10.01 1.03
N VAL A 531 -24.92 9.27 1.15
CA VAL A 531 -25.19 8.10 0.30
C VAL A 531 -25.17 8.52 -1.17
N SER A 532 -24.43 7.79 -2.01
CA SER A 532 -24.25 8.08 -3.44
C SER A 532 -23.46 9.35 -3.78
N ASP A 533 -22.91 10.06 -2.79
CA ASP A 533 -21.98 11.16 -3.06
C ASP A 533 -20.68 10.65 -3.69
N VAL A 534 -20.02 11.55 -4.41
CA VAL A 534 -18.68 11.35 -4.96
C VAL A 534 -17.75 12.47 -4.52
N GLN A 535 -16.53 12.11 -4.13
CA GLN A 535 -15.44 13.04 -3.91
C GLN A 535 -14.35 12.83 -4.96
N GLU A 536 -13.75 13.91 -5.44
CA GLU A 536 -12.65 13.86 -6.41
C GLU A 536 -11.43 14.58 -5.85
N ILE A 537 -10.31 13.85 -5.73
CA ILE A 537 -9.04 14.33 -5.17
C ILE A 537 -7.99 14.31 -6.28
N ASP A 538 -7.22 15.38 -6.41
CA ASP A 538 -6.06 15.46 -7.30
C ASP A 538 -4.79 15.69 -6.46
N LEU A 539 -3.81 14.80 -6.63
CA LEU A 539 -2.51 14.83 -5.95
C LEU A 539 -1.37 14.86 -6.98
N ALA A 540 -0.21 15.36 -6.54
CA ALA A 540 1.05 15.24 -7.26
C ALA A 540 2.18 14.75 -6.35
N TYR A 541 2.97 13.81 -6.84
CA TYR A 541 4.21 13.33 -6.23
C TYR A 541 5.37 14.01 -6.96
N VAL A 542 5.96 15.03 -6.34
CA VAL A 542 6.99 15.86 -6.98
C VAL A 542 8.36 15.55 -6.40
N PHE A 543 9.24 15.07 -7.28
CA PHE A 543 10.63 14.79 -6.97
C PHE A 543 11.52 16.01 -7.26
N GLY A 544 12.54 16.20 -6.44
CA GLY A 544 13.57 17.21 -6.70
C GLY A 544 14.96 16.74 -6.30
N ARG A 545 15.90 16.83 -7.23
CA ARG A 545 17.31 16.59 -6.97
C ARG A 545 18.15 17.57 -7.77
N ASN A 546 19.13 18.19 -7.12
CA ASN A 546 20.08 19.07 -7.77
C ASN A 546 21.48 18.44 -7.72
N THR A 547 21.98 18.02 -8.88
CA THR A 547 23.29 17.36 -8.98
C THR A 547 24.47 18.34 -9.11
N ASN A 548 24.22 19.65 -8.98
CA ASN A 548 25.23 20.70 -9.04
C ASN A 548 25.51 21.35 -7.67
N ILE A 549 24.65 21.10 -6.68
CA ILE A 549 24.74 21.68 -5.33
C ILE A 549 24.65 20.54 -4.32
N ILE A 550 25.59 20.52 -3.38
CA ILE A 550 25.63 19.50 -2.32
C ILE A 550 24.77 19.89 -1.11
N GLY A 551 24.42 18.88 -0.29
CA GLY A 551 23.73 19.06 0.99
C GLY A 551 22.19 18.95 0.92
N PRO A 552 21.52 18.75 2.07
CA PRO A 552 20.12 18.31 2.13
C PRO A 552 19.12 19.31 1.55
N GLN A 553 19.43 20.60 1.67
CA GLN A 553 18.55 21.66 1.17
C GLN A 553 18.52 21.77 -0.36
N ALA A 554 19.52 21.20 -1.06
CA ALA A 554 19.61 21.28 -2.52
C ALA A 554 18.44 20.57 -3.20
N GLY A 555 18.10 19.35 -2.72
CA GLY A 555 16.93 18.59 -3.15
C GLY A 555 15.63 19.32 -2.84
N VAL A 556 15.48 19.83 -1.60
CA VAL A 556 14.29 20.58 -1.17
C VAL A 556 14.02 21.79 -2.05
N ASN A 557 15.04 22.62 -2.30
CA ASN A 557 14.88 23.81 -3.14
C ASN A 557 14.47 23.45 -4.58
N LYS A 558 15.05 22.37 -5.14
CA LYS A 558 14.69 21.91 -6.48
C LYS A 558 13.28 21.34 -6.52
N MET A 559 12.88 20.59 -5.50
CA MET A 559 11.52 20.06 -5.37
C MET A 559 10.51 21.20 -5.31
N LEU A 560 10.73 22.22 -4.47
CA LEU A 560 9.83 23.37 -4.36
C LEU A 560 9.75 24.18 -5.67
N GLN A 561 10.85 24.32 -6.41
CA GLN A 561 10.82 24.93 -7.75
C GLN A 561 9.96 24.13 -8.75
N ASN A 562 10.06 22.80 -8.71
CA ASN A 562 9.22 21.94 -9.55
C ASN A 562 7.75 22.06 -9.13
N VAL A 563 7.45 22.11 -7.83
CA VAL A 563 6.09 22.34 -7.30
C VAL A 563 5.54 23.68 -7.80
N ASP A 564 6.28 24.77 -7.63
CA ASP A 564 5.86 26.10 -8.08
C ASP A 564 5.57 26.11 -9.59
N SER A 565 6.31 25.31 -10.38
CA SER A 565 6.13 25.23 -11.83
C SER A 565 4.89 24.44 -12.27
N ILE A 566 4.39 23.50 -11.45
CA ILE A 566 3.17 22.73 -11.77
C ILE A 566 1.88 23.37 -11.23
N LEU A 567 2.00 24.36 -10.34
CA LEU A 567 0.87 25.14 -9.81
C LEU A 567 0.54 26.40 -10.65
N LEU A 568 1.42 26.78 -11.57
CA LEU A 568 1.24 27.86 -12.55
C LEU A 568 0.57 27.32 -13.82
#